data_AF-A0A397VUG0-F1
#
_entry.id   AF-A0A397VUG0-F1
#
_cell.length_a   1.000
_cell.length_b   1.000
_cell.length_c   1.000
_cell.angle_alpha   90.00
_cell.angle_beta   90.00
_cell.angle_gamma   90.00
#
_symmetry.space_group_name_H-M   'P 1'
#
loop_
_entity.id
_entity.type
_entity.pdbx_description
1 polymer ?
#
loop_
_entity_poly.entity_id
_entity_poly.type
_entity_poly.pdbx_seq_one_letter_code
_entity_poly.pdbx_strand_id
1 'polypeptide(L)'
;LWGNKPAIDIIKIDSNKFADGKSCFNKSINLLFATSEDLTNTIISMNRLPLDFNQPVNICINDYAERIVARNFIILYLLAKLGKSAINMAIHIWYSSALTSKQLIKCL
;
A
#
# COMPACT_ATOMS: atom_id res chain seq x y z
N LEU A 1 -1.97 -13.77 10.99
CA LEU A 1 -2.40 -13.51 9.60
C LEU A 1 -2.67 -12.01 9.47
N TRP A 2 -2.34 -11.36 8.35
CA TRP A 2 -2.17 -9.89 8.21
C TRP A 2 -3.46 -9.03 8.28
N GLY A 3 -4.49 -9.52 8.95
CA GLY A 3 -5.81 -8.90 9.07
C GLY A 3 -6.86 -9.94 9.42
N ASN A 4 -8.04 -9.48 9.82
CA ASN A 4 -9.18 -10.35 10.13
C ASN A 4 -10.07 -10.65 8.91
N LYS A 5 -9.85 -9.94 7.79
CA LYS A 5 -10.61 -10.05 6.55
C LYS A 5 -9.67 -10.27 5.36
N PRO A 6 -10.15 -10.96 4.31
CA PRO A 6 -9.40 -11.05 3.07
C PRO A 6 -9.23 -9.67 2.44
N ALA A 7 -8.04 -9.42 1.88
CA ALA A 7 -7.76 -8.18 1.17
C ALA A 7 -8.62 -8.09 -0.10
N ILE A 8 -9.18 -6.92 -0.34
CA ILE A 8 -9.96 -6.61 -1.54
C ILE A 8 -9.25 -5.54 -2.36
N ASP A 9 -9.24 -5.74 -3.68
CA ASP A 9 -8.91 -4.66 -4.61
C ASP A 9 -10.08 -3.68 -4.63
N ILE A 10 -9.83 -2.46 -4.13
CA ILE A 10 -10.82 -1.38 -4.07
C ILE A 10 -10.89 -0.64 -5.40
N ILE A 11 -9.79 -0.56 -6.14
CA ILE A 11 -9.70 0.17 -7.40
C ILE A 11 -10.45 -0.57 -8.50
N LYS A 12 -10.31 -1.90 -8.56
CA LYS A 12 -10.95 -2.78 -9.56
C LYS A 12 -10.90 -2.17 -10.96
N ILE A 13 -9.70 -1.80 -11.40
CA ILE A 13 -9.53 -0.93 -12.58
C ILE A 13 -10.19 -1.51 -13.85
N ASP A 14 -10.18 -2.84 -13.98
CA ASP A 14 -10.77 -3.56 -15.13
C ASP A 14 -12.30 -3.60 -15.11
N SER A 15 -12.92 -3.50 -13.92
CA SER A 15 -14.37 -3.67 -13.72
C SER A 15 -15.11 -2.36 -13.49
N ASN A 16 -14.42 -1.37 -12.94
CA ASN A 16 -14.97 -0.02 -12.83
C ASN A 16 -14.89 0.66 -14.20
N LYS A 17 -15.84 1.55 -14.51
CA LYS A 17 -15.90 2.35 -15.77
C LYS A 17 -14.75 3.37 -15.91
N PHE A 18 -13.55 3.01 -15.46
CA PHE A 18 -12.30 3.66 -15.81
C PHE A 18 -11.83 3.20 -17.20
N ALA A 19 -12.24 2.00 -17.62
CA ALA A 19 -11.96 1.39 -18.91
C ALA A 19 -13.04 1.69 -19.95
N ASP A 20 -13.19 2.94 -20.39
CA ASP A 20 -14.07 3.30 -21.53
C ASP A 20 -13.46 2.91 -22.89
N GLY A 21 -12.76 1.77 -22.97
CA GLY A 21 -12.08 1.28 -24.18
C GLY A 21 -10.98 2.22 -24.72
N LYS A 22 -10.73 3.33 -24.05
CA LYS A 22 -9.67 4.31 -24.32
C LYS A 22 -8.76 4.33 -23.11
N SER A 23 -7.55 3.84 -23.33
CA SER A 23 -6.47 3.51 -22.40
C SER A 23 -5.89 4.66 -21.57
N CYS A 24 -6.71 5.60 -21.09
CA CYS A 24 -6.21 6.73 -20.32
C CYS A 24 -7.24 7.14 -19.26
N PHE A 25 -7.35 6.37 -18.17
CA PHE A 25 -7.78 7.00 -16.92
C PHE A 25 -6.74 8.10 -16.65
N ASN A 26 -7.12 9.37 -16.87
CA ASN A 26 -6.22 10.52 -16.83
C ASN A 26 -6.48 11.43 -15.61
N LYS A 27 -7.02 10.83 -14.55
CA LYS A 27 -7.33 11.54 -13.31
C LYS A 27 -6.53 10.94 -12.17
N SER A 28 -6.31 11.73 -11.13
CA SER A 28 -5.77 11.19 -9.89
C SER A 28 -6.78 10.27 -9.22
N ILE A 29 -6.29 9.19 -8.61
CA ILE A 29 -7.09 8.35 -7.73
C ILE A 29 -6.87 8.84 -6.31
N ASN A 30 -7.94 9.17 -5.59
CA ASN A 30 -7.88 9.53 -4.17
C ASN A 30 -8.56 8.42 -3.37
N LEU A 31 -7.79 7.75 -2.51
CA LEU A 31 -8.26 6.63 -1.70
C LEU A 31 -8.17 6.97 -0.23
N LEU A 32 -9.25 6.69 0.50
CA LEU A 32 -9.30 6.75 1.96
C LEU A 32 -9.42 5.32 2.50
N PHE A 33 -8.43 4.94 3.29
CA PHE A 33 -8.37 3.69 4.04
C PHE A 33 -8.54 4.05 5.52
N ALA A 34 -9.79 4.08 5.97
CA ALA A 34 -10.17 4.69 7.24
C ALA A 34 -9.89 3.79 8.47
N THR A 35 -9.45 2.55 8.26
CA THR A 35 -9.19 1.58 9.32
C THR A 35 -7.89 0.81 9.10
N SER A 36 -7.28 0.31 10.18
CA SER A 36 -6.01 -0.43 10.09
C SER A 36 -6.07 -1.75 9.35
N GLU A 37 -7.26 -2.36 9.23
CA GLU A 37 -7.47 -3.56 8.42
C GLU A 37 -7.18 -3.30 6.93
N ASP A 38 -7.14 -2.03 6.52
CA ASP A 38 -7.06 -1.60 5.14
C ASP A 38 -5.65 -1.54 4.55
N LEU A 39 -4.60 -1.81 5.33
CA LEU A 39 -3.25 -1.83 4.78
C LEU A 39 -3.09 -2.92 3.71
N THR A 40 -3.71 -4.08 3.90
CA THR A 40 -3.70 -5.15 2.89
C THR A 40 -4.55 -4.80 1.67
N ASN A 41 -5.68 -4.11 1.87
CA ASN A 41 -6.50 -3.53 0.79
C ASN A 41 -5.70 -2.51 -0.03
N THR A 42 -4.89 -1.70 0.64
CA THR A 42 -4.00 -0.73 -0.01
C THR A 42 -2.98 -1.46 -0.89
N ILE A 43 -2.26 -2.42 -0.33
CA ILE A 43 -1.21 -3.17 -1.05
C ILE A 43 -1.79 -3.92 -2.26
N ILE A 44 -2.90 -4.64 -2.11
CA ILE A 44 -3.49 -5.39 -3.23
C ILE A 44 -4.01 -4.44 -4.31
N SER A 45 -4.64 -3.32 -3.94
CA SER A 45 -5.14 -2.33 -4.90
C SER A 45 -4.00 -1.70 -5.70
N MET A 46 -2.88 -1.36 -5.05
CA MET A 46 -1.71 -0.81 -5.76
C MET A 46 -1.07 -1.83 -6.72
N ASN A 47 -0.98 -3.10 -6.32
CA ASN A 47 -0.41 -4.15 -7.17
C ASN A 47 -1.32 -4.56 -8.34
N ARG A 48 -2.60 -4.17 -8.31
CA ARG A 48 -3.56 -4.41 -9.40
C ARG A 48 -3.56 -3.29 -10.43
N LEU A 49 -2.82 -2.21 -10.20
CA LEU A 49 -2.65 -1.17 -11.22
C LEU A 49 -1.83 -1.73 -12.39
N PRO A 50 -2.18 -1.34 -13.63
CA PRO A 50 -1.38 -1.66 -14.82
C PRO A 50 0.04 -1.12 -14.69
N LEU A 51 1.01 -1.80 -15.30
CA LEU A 51 2.41 -1.38 -15.26
C LEU A 51 2.66 -0.03 -15.96
N ASP A 52 1.81 0.32 -16.93
CA ASP A 52 1.80 1.58 -17.66
C ASP A 52 0.95 2.67 -16.98
N PHE A 53 0.39 2.40 -15.81
CA PHE A 53 -0.37 3.38 -15.04
C PHE A 53 0.54 4.50 -14.54
N ASN A 54 0.30 5.73 -15.04
CA ASN A 54 1.13 6.90 -14.75
C ASN A 54 0.35 8.05 -14.10
N GLN A 55 -0.82 7.78 -13.50
CA GLN A 55 -1.56 8.82 -12.80
C GLN A 55 -1.19 8.89 -11.32
N PRO A 56 -1.29 10.07 -10.68
CA PRO A 56 -1.11 10.18 -9.24
C PRO A 56 -2.13 9.34 -8.47
N VAL A 57 -1.66 8.61 -7.46
CA VAL A 57 -2.51 7.92 -6.48
C VAL A 57 -2.26 8.54 -5.11
N ASN A 58 -3.26 9.25 -4.59
CA ASN A 58 -3.22 9.86 -3.28
C ASN A 58 -3.87 8.91 -2.28
N ILE A 59 -3.12 8.51 -1.26
CA ILE A 59 -3.54 7.54 -0.26
C ILE A 59 -3.62 8.25 1.10
N CYS A 60 -4.81 8.29 1.68
CA CYS A 60 -5.01 8.66 3.07
C CYS A 60 -5.24 7.40 3.90
N ILE A 61 -4.42 7.20 4.92
CA ILE A 61 -4.52 6.07 5.84
C ILE A 61 -4.84 6.64 7.20
N ASN A 62 -5.92 6.15 7.79
CA ASN A 62 -6.37 6.56 9.09
C ASN A 62 -6.68 5.32 9.95
N ASP A 63 -6.54 5.47 11.26
CA ASP A 63 -6.96 4.49 12.25
C ASP A 63 -7.20 5.22 13.57
N TYR A 64 -8.02 4.63 14.45
CA TYR A 64 -8.22 5.16 15.79
C TYR A 64 -6.92 5.23 16.60
N ALA A 65 -5.99 4.30 16.39
CA ALA A 65 -4.70 4.28 17.06
C ALA A 65 -3.58 4.85 16.17
N GLU A 66 -3.05 6.01 16.55
CA GLU A 66 -1.97 6.72 15.85
C GLU A 66 -0.74 5.84 15.56
N ARG A 67 -0.35 4.99 16.52
CA ARG A 67 0.76 4.04 16.35
C ARG A 67 0.55 3.07 15.18
N ILE A 68 -0.70 2.72 14.89
CA ILE A 68 -1.04 1.83 13.79
C ILE A 68 -0.93 2.60 12.47
N VAL A 69 -1.41 3.84 12.42
CA VAL A 69 -1.23 4.73 11.25
C VAL A 69 0.26 4.89 10.93
N ALA A 70 1.08 5.21 11.93
CA ALA A 70 2.51 5.38 11.76
C ALA A 70 3.20 4.11 11.23
N ARG A 71 2.91 2.94 11.82
CA ARG A 71 3.44 1.65 11.35
C ARG A 71 3.03 1.37 9.91
N ASN A 72 1.77 1.58 9.57
CA ASN A 72 1.24 1.30 8.24
C ASN A 72 1.86 2.24 7.19
N PHE A 73 2.02 3.52 7.53
CA PHE A 73 2.71 4.50 6.71
C PHE A 73 4.17 4.08 6.44
N ILE A 74 4.92 3.69 7.47
CA ILE A 74 6.32 3.25 7.32
C ILE A 74 6.40 2.04 6.38
N ILE A 75 5.56 1.03 6.57
CA ILE A 75 5.55 -0.17 5.71
C ILE A 75 5.32 0.21 4.25
N LEU A 76 4.31 1.04 3.96
CA LEU A 76 4.01 1.45 2.59
C LEU A 76 5.09 2.32 1.99
N TYR A 77 5.64 3.26 2.77
CA TYR A 77 6.74 4.11 2.34
C TYR A 77 7.95 3.28 1.91
N LEU A 78 8.31 2.27 2.71
CA LEU A 78 9.42 1.36 2.40
C LEU A 78 9.16 0.56 1.13
N LEU A 79 7.97 -0.02 0.99
CA LEU A 79 7.59 -0.79 -0.20
C LEU A 79 7.55 0.09 -1.45
N ALA A 80 7.03 1.32 -1.35
CA ALA A 80 7.00 2.27 -2.46
C ALA A 80 8.41 2.71 -2.87
N LYS A 81 9.31 2.92 -1.90
CA LYS A 81 10.66 3.45 -2.17
C LYS A 81 11.65 2.39 -2.62
N LEU A 82 11.59 1.18 -2.06
CA LEU A 82 12.59 0.12 -2.25
C LEU A 82 12.03 -1.12 -2.98
N GLY A 83 10.73 -1.14 -3.25
CA GLY A 83 10.07 -2.26 -3.93
C GLY A 83 10.31 -3.59 -3.23
N LYS A 84 10.70 -4.60 -4.01
CA LYS A 84 10.94 -5.97 -3.53
C LYS A 84 12.00 -6.05 -2.42
N SER A 85 12.97 -5.14 -2.40
CA SER A 85 14.03 -5.12 -1.39
C SER A 85 13.52 -4.78 0.02
N ALA A 86 12.38 -4.09 0.14
CA ALA A 86 11.75 -3.77 1.41
C ALA A 86 10.87 -4.89 1.99
N ILE A 87 10.59 -5.97 1.24
CA ILE A 87 9.63 -7.00 1.67
C ILE A 87 9.97 -7.56 3.06
N ASN A 88 11.22 -7.97 3.28
CA ASN A 88 11.64 -8.51 4.57
C ASN A 88 11.45 -7.49 5.69
N MET A 89 11.82 -6.22 5.46
CA MET A 89 11.65 -5.17 6.45
C MET A 89 10.18 -4.91 6.76
N ALA A 90 9.33 -4.83 5.74
CA ALA A 90 7.89 -4.68 5.90
C ALA A 90 7.30 -5.81 6.76
N ILE A 91 7.71 -7.06 6.52
CA ILE A 91 7.32 -8.22 7.33
C ILE A 91 7.79 -8.04 8.78
N HIS A 92 9.05 -7.64 9.00
CA HIS A 92 9.59 -7.47 10.34
C HIS A 92 8.86 -6.39 11.15
N ILE A 93 8.60 -5.24 10.53
CA ILE A 93 7.83 -4.13 11.12
C ILE A 93 6.39 -4.57 11.39
N TRP A 94 5.77 -5.30 10.46
CA TRP A 94 4.41 -5.81 10.63
C TRP A 94 4.26 -6.67 11.88
N TYR A 95 5.19 -7.61 12.08
CA TYR A 95 5.18 -8.51 13.23
C TYR A 95 5.80 -7.91 14.50
N SER A 96 6.17 -6.62 14.48
CA SER A 96 6.89 -5.97 15.59
C SER A 96 8.13 -6.76 16.04
N SER A 97 8.77 -7.45 15.10
CA SER A 97 9.99 -8.21 15.34
C SER A 97 11.21 -7.31 15.17
N ALA A 98 12.26 -7.55 15.95
CA ALA A 98 13.49 -6.77 15.87
C ALA A 98 14.07 -6.81 14.45
N LEU A 99 14.40 -5.64 13.90
CA LEU A 99 15.15 -5.52 12.65
C LEU A 99 16.60 -5.91 12.90
N THR A 100 17.13 -6.82 12.09
CA THR A 100 18.54 -7.20 12.17
C THR A 100 19.43 -6.16 11.50
N SER A 101 20.73 -6.15 11.79
CA SER A 101 21.69 -5.24 11.15
C SER A 101 21.73 -5.38 9.61
N LYS A 102 21.36 -6.55 9.08
CA LYS A 102 21.20 -6.79 7.62
C LYS A 102 20.04 -6.01 7.01
N GLN A 103 19.08 -5.61 7.84
CA GLN A 103 17.86 -4.90 7.46
C GLN A 103 17.91 -3.44 7.92
N LEU A 104 19.05 -2.95 8.39
CA LEU A 104 19.19 -1.54 8.72
C LEU A 104 19.26 -0.72 7.43
N ILE A 105 18.30 0.18 7.22
CA ILE A 105 18.46 1.22 6.18
C ILE A 105 19.46 2.23 6.70
N LYS A 106 20.57 2.39 5.99
CA LYS A 106 21.41 3.57 6.13
C LYS A 106 20.63 4.74 5.56
N CYS A 107 19.90 5.46 6.41
CA CYS A 107 19.49 6.82 6.08
C CYS A 107 20.77 7.67 6.01
N LEU A 108 20.93 8.40 4.91
CA LEU A 108 22.06 9.28 4.61
C LEU A 108 22.38 10.24 5.76
#